data_AF-A0A5C5YFR8-F1
#
_entry.id   AF-A0A5C5YFR8-F1
#
_cell.length_a   1.000
_cell.length_b   1.000
_cell.length_c   1.000
_cell.angle_alpha   90.00
_cell.angle_beta   90.00
_cell.angle_gamma   90.00
#
_symmetry.space_group_name_H-M   'P 1'
#
loop_
_entity.id
_entity.type
_entity.pdbx_description
1 polymer ?
#
loop_
_entity_poly.entity_id
_entity_poly.type
_entity_poly.pdbx_seq_one_letter_code
_entity_poly.pdbx_strand_id
1 'polypeptide(L)'
;MQFSLKEFLLLVGFASAGMASLLYASPAVGAVWQLLVAALVFAAAARAWLLPGPRRVYAVGFLAVAVAYTAVLYSYGNEVSNGYRSNYEYNPGGGKMPTNKLMQQPHTWVAASRSYFVDIDGKRYPQVPPGHTIGDIYNNSTGQKLVAYHVLPEAESFMTVAHCLWTLLLGYVGGKYAVWVYTRNKNTAPE
;
A
#
# COMPACT_ATOMS: atom_id res chain seq x y z
N MET A 1 1.98 -28.35 3.40
CA MET A 1 1.87 -27.63 2.12
C MET A 1 3.23 -27.60 1.48
N GLN A 2 3.39 -28.10 0.25
CA GLN A 2 4.64 -27.96 -0.48
C GLN A 2 4.57 -26.67 -1.31
N PHE A 3 5.52 -25.76 -1.10
CA PHE A 3 5.69 -24.59 -1.95
C PHE A 3 6.30 -25.03 -3.28
N SER A 4 5.59 -24.79 -4.39
CA SER A 4 6.17 -25.05 -5.70
C SER A 4 7.21 -23.98 -6.04
N LEU A 5 8.27 -24.35 -6.76
CA LEU A 5 9.25 -23.38 -7.26
C LEU A 5 8.59 -22.25 -8.07
N LYS A 6 7.56 -22.58 -8.85
CA LYS A 6 6.78 -21.60 -9.63
C LYS A 6 6.11 -20.57 -8.73
N GLU A 7 5.48 -21.02 -7.64
CA GLU A 7 4.84 -20.14 -6.66
C GLU A 7 5.85 -19.26 -5.93
N PHE A 8 7.01 -19.82 -5.56
CA PHE A 8 8.09 -19.05 -4.94
C PHE A 8 8.59 -17.94 -5.88
N LEU A 9 8.88 -18.26 -7.15
CA LEU A 9 9.34 -17.29 -8.14
C LEU A 9 8.30 -16.18 -8.39
N LEU A 10 7.01 -16.53 -8.42
CA LEU A 10 5.93 -15.54 -8.54
C LEU A 10 5.88 -14.59 -7.34
N LEU A 11 6.01 -15.12 -6.12
CA LEU A 11 6.04 -14.29 -4.91
C LEU A 11 7.24 -13.36 -4.87
N VAL A 12 8.42 -13.85 -5.25
CA VAL A 12 9.64 -13.03 -5.34
C VAL A 12 9.47 -11.94 -6.40
N GLY A 13 9.00 -12.28 -7.60
CA GLY A 13 8.77 -11.30 -8.66
C GLY A 13 7.75 -10.22 -8.24
N PHE A 14 6.67 -10.64 -7.60
CA PHE A 14 5.65 -9.73 -7.07
C PHE A 14 6.19 -8.83 -5.96
N ALA A 15 6.96 -9.39 -5.02
CA ALA A 15 7.60 -8.63 -3.95
C ALA A 15 8.59 -7.59 -4.50
N SER A 16 9.43 -7.97 -5.46
CA SER A 16 10.37 -7.06 -6.13
C SER A 16 9.64 -5.93 -6.86
N ALA A 17 8.58 -6.24 -7.61
CA ALA A 17 7.76 -5.24 -8.28
C ALA A 17 7.07 -4.30 -7.28
N GLY A 18 6.59 -4.84 -6.15
CA GLY A 18 6.00 -4.07 -5.05
C GLY A 18 7.01 -3.12 -4.41
N MET A 19 8.21 -3.60 -4.08
CA MET A 19 9.28 -2.77 -3.50
C MET A 19 9.73 -1.66 -4.46
N ALA A 20 9.91 -1.98 -5.75
CA ALA A 20 10.22 -0.98 -6.76
C ALA A 20 9.10 0.06 -6.90
N SER A 21 7.84 -0.39 -6.86
CA SER A 21 6.68 0.52 -6.94
C SER A 21 6.58 1.43 -5.72
N LEU A 22 6.93 0.95 -4.53
CA LEU A 22 7.01 1.77 -3.31
C LEU A 22 8.08 2.86 -3.45
N LEU A 23 9.25 2.52 -4.00
CA LEU A 23 10.32 3.49 -4.21
C LEU A 23 9.87 4.64 -5.12
N TYR A 24 9.12 4.33 -6.20
CA TYR A 24 8.64 5.28 -7.20
C TYR A 24 7.15 5.62 -7.06
N ALA A 25 6.59 5.50 -5.85
CA ALA A 25 5.16 5.70 -5.66
C ALA A 25 4.75 7.11 -6.06
N SER A 26 3.69 7.17 -6.85
CA SER A 26 3.06 8.37 -7.37
C SER A 26 1.56 8.09 -7.54
N PRO A 27 0.72 9.11 -7.78
CA PRO A 27 -0.71 8.89 -7.98
C PRO A 27 -1.01 7.88 -9.10
N ALA A 28 -0.24 7.92 -10.20
CA ALA A 28 -0.38 6.98 -11.30
C ALA A 28 -0.02 5.54 -10.91
N VAL A 29 1.08 5.34 -10.18
CA VAL A 29 1.49 4.02 -9.69
C VAL A 29 0.47 3.47 -8.68
N GLY A 30 -0.03 4.33 -7.78
CA GLY A 30 -1.10 3.99 -6.85
C GLY A 30 -2.37 3.53 -7.57
N ALA A 31 -2.82 4.26 -8.60
CA ALA A 31 -3.97 3.88 -9.42
C ALA A 31 -3.78 2.53 -10.12
N VAL A 32 -2.59 2.26 -10.68
CA VAL A 32 -2.27 0.95 -11.29
C VAL A 32 -2.39 -0.18 -10.27
N TRP A 33 -1.86 0.01 -9.06
CA TRP A 33 -1.97 -0.98 -7.99
C TRP A 33 -3.42 -1.20 -7.53
N GLN A 34 -4.20 -0.13 -7.38
CA GLN A 34 -5.62 -0.23 -7.04
C GLN A 34 -6.40 -1.01 -8.10
N LEU A 35 -6.18 -0.71 -9.39
CA LEU A 35 -6.80 -1.44 -10.50
C LEU A 35 -6.39 -2.91 -10.50
N LEU A 36 -5.11 -3.22 -10.27
CA LEU A 36 -4.62 -4.58 -10.18
C LEU A 36 -5.27 -5.35 -9.02
N VAL A 37 -5.32 -4.75 -7.82
CA VAL A 37 -5.98 -5.35 -6.64
C VAL A 37 -7.46 -5.59 -6.92
N ALA A 38 -8.16 -4.60 -7.49
CA ALA A 38 -9.56 -4.73 -7.84
C ALA A 38 -9.78 -5.89 -8.83
N ALA A 39 -8.99 -5.96 -9.91
CA ALA A 39 -9.06 -7.05 -10.88
C ALA A 39 -8.82 -8.42 -10.24
N LEU A 40 -7.85 -8.54 -9.34
CA LEU A 40 -7.57 -9.79 -8.62
C LEU A 40 -8.69 -10.17 -7.65
N VAL A 41 -9.29 -9.21 -6.94
CA VAL A 41 -10.46 -9.44 -6.08
C VAL A 41 -11.67 -9.90 -6.92
N PHE A 42 -11.95 -9.26 -8.06
CA PHE A 42 -12.99 -9.71 -8.98
C PHE A 42 -12.73 -11.12 -9.51
N ALA A 43 -11.49 -11.43 -9.92
CA ALA A 43 -11.13 -12.76 -10.36
C ALA A 43 -11.28 -13.80 -9.24
N ALA A 44 -10.95 -13.45 -8.00
CA ALA A 44 -11.17 -14.30 -6.83
C ALA A 44 -12.68 -14.51 -6.58
N ALA A 45 -13.51 -13.48 -6.67
CA ALA A 45 -14.97 -13.58 -6.54
C ALA A 45 -15.57 -14.52 -7.60
N ALA A 46 -15.18 -14.36 -8.86
CA ALA A 46 -15.59 -15.25 -9.94
C ALA A 46 -15.15 -16.71 -9.67
N ARG A 47 -13.92 -16.94 -9.20
CA ARG A 47 -13.44 -18.29 -8.83
C ARG A 47 -14.17 -18.88 -7.63
N ALA A 48 -14.52 -18.08 -6.64
CA ALA A 48 -15.28 -18.50 -5.47
C ALA A 48 -16.71 -18.93 -5.83
N TRP A 49 -17.26 -18.38 -6.93
CA TRP A 49 -18.57 -18.72 -7.45
C TRP A 49 -18.54 -19.92 -8.41
N LEU A 50 -17.61 -19.93 -9.37
CA LEU A 50 -17.63 -20.84 -10.51
C LEU A 50 -16.89 -22.17 -10.28
N LEU A 51 -15.88 -22.20 -9.40
CA LEU A 51 -15.04 -23.37 -9.22
C LEU A 51 -15.48 -24.20 -8.00
N PRO A 52 -15.40 -25.53 -8.05
CA PRO A 52 -15.58 -26.38 -6.87
C PRO A 52 -14.26 -26.69 -6.13
N GLY A 53 -14.40 -27.30 -4.95
CA GLY A 53 -13.28 -27.91 -4.22
C GLY A 53 -12.24 -26.92 -3.66
N PRO A 54 -10.95 -27.33 -3.57
CA PRO A 54 -9.91 -26.51 -2.94
C PRO A 54 -9.71 -25.13 -3.58
N ARG A 55 -9.95 -25.00 -4.89
CA ARG A 55 -9.82 -23.71 -5.61
C ARG A 55 -10.87 -22.69 -5.15
N ARG A 56 -12.10 -23.16 -4.92
CA ARG A 56 -13.19 -22.34 -4.35
C ARG A 56 -12.82 -21.84 -2.96
N VAL A 57 -12.37 -22.76 -2.12
CA VAL A 57 -12.02 -22.50 -0.72
C VAL A 57 -10.89 -21.49 -0.62
N TYR A 58 -9.85 -21.63 -1.46
CA TYR A 58 -8.78 -20.64 -1.55
C TYR A 58 -9.32 -19.26 -1.87
N ALA A 59 -10.18 -19.16 -2.89
CA ALA A 59 -10.74 -17.89 -3.33
C ALA A 59 -11.63 -17.24 -2.26
N VAL A 60 -12.46 -18.02 -1.57
CA VAL A 60 -13.28 -17.53 -0.44
C VAL A 60 -12.39 -17.05 0.71
N GLY A 61 -11.36 -17.82 1.09
CA GLY A 61 -10.42 -17.43 2.15
C GLY A 61 -9.65 -16.15 1.81
N PHE A 62 -9.23 -16.02 0.55
CA PHE A 62 -8.59 -14.81 0.05
C PHE A 62 -9.51 -13.60 0.15
N LEU A 63 -10.74 -13.70 -0.36
CA LEU A 63 -11.71 -12.61 -0.36
C LEU A 63 -12.07 -12.20 1.07
N ALA A 64 -12.34 -13.15 1.95
CA ALA A 64 -12.73 -12.87 3.32
C ALA A 64 -11.68 -12.01 4.03
N VAL A 65 -10.39 -12.37 3.92
CA VAL A 65 -9.31 -11.62 4.57
C VAL A 65 -9.03 -10.29 3.87
N ALA A 66 -9.01 -10.26 2.53
CA ALA A 66 -8.79 -9.03 1.77
C ALA A 66 -9.88 -7.98 2.02
N VAL A 67 -11.15 -8.39 2.02
CA VAL A 67 -12.30 -7.53 2.31
C VAL A 67 -12.28 -7.08 3.77
N ALA A 68 -12.01 -7.98 4.72
CA ALA A 68 -11.91 -7.61 6.14
C ALA A 68 -10.81 -6.57 6.37
N TYR A 69 -9.63 -6.76 5.80
CA TYR A 69 -8.54 -5.79 5.89
C TYR A 69 -8.92 -4.43 5.27
N THR A 70 -9.51 -4.45 4.07
CA THR A 70 -9.95 -3.22 3.39
C THR A 70 -11.03 -2.49 4.18
N ALA A 71 -12.00 -3.23 4.74
CA ALA A 71 -13.03 -2.66 5.60
C ALA A 71 -12.42 -1.98 6.83
N VAL A 72 -11.47 -2.65 7.51
CA VAL A 72 -10.74 -2.05 8.65
C VAL A 72 -9.99 -0.79 8.23
N LEU A 73 -9.29 -0.82 7.09
CA LEU A 73 -8.58 0.34 6.54
C LEU A 73 -9.49 1.54 6.29
N TYR A 74 -10.71 1.31 5.79
CA TYR A 74 -11.70 2.38 5.60
C TYR A 74 -12.38 2.82 6.91
N SER A 75 -12.56 1.92 7.88
CA SER A 75 -13.20 2.25 9.16
C SER A 75 -12.30 3.07 10.09
N TYR A 76 -11.01 2.75 10.16
CA TYR A 76 -10.05 3.46 11.03
C TYR A 76 -9.60 4.81 10.49
N GLY A 77 -9.89 5.09 9.22
CA GLY A 77 -9.32 6.21 8.52
C GLY A 77 -9.91 7.57 8.82
N ASN A 78 -11.22 7.67 9.08
CA ASN A 78 -11.90 8.95 8.91
C ASN A 78 -11.65 9.93 10.07
N GLU A 79 -10.69 10.83 9.88
CA GLU A 79 -10.53 12.04 10.68
C GLU A 79 -10.90 13.26 9.84
N VAL A 80 -11.54 14.25 10.47
CA VAL A 80 -11.86 15.53 9.82
C VAL A 80 -10.72 16.49 10.11
N SER A 81 -9.80 16.65 9.15
CA SER A 81 -8.72 17.63 9.20
C SER A 81 -9.10 18.82 8.32
N ASN A 82 -9.14 20.02 8.90
CA ASN A 82 -9.53 21.26 8.19
C ASN A 82 -10.89 21.17 7.47
N GLY A 83 -11.84 20.40 8.01
CA GLY A 83 -13.17 20.20 7.41
C GLY A 83 -13.23 19.14 6.30
N TYR A 84 -12.08 18.58 5.88
CA TYR A 84 -12.02 17.52 4.89
C TYR A 84 -11.80 16.16 5.58
N ARG A 85 -12.54 15.14 5.14
CA ARG A 85 -12.29 13.76 5.57
C ARG A 85 -11.00 13.28 4.93
N SER A 86 -10.00 13.00 5.75
CA SER A 86 -8.75 12.36 5.33
C SER A 86 -8.64 11.01 6.01
N ASN A 87 -8.09 10.02 5.31
CA ASN A 87 -7.82 8.71 5.89
C ASN A 87 -6.43 8.71 6.56
N TYR A 88 -6.41 8.70 7.90
CA TYR A 88 -5.17 8.80 8.68
C TYR A 88 -4.21 7.62 8.46
N GLU A 89 -4.70 6.47 7.99
CA GLU A 89 -3.85 5.33 7.63
C GLU A 89 -3.00 5.59 6.38
N TYR A 90 -3.38 6.57 5.55
CA TYR A 90 -2.55 7.02 4.41
C TYR A 90 -1.46 8.03 4.81
N ASN A 91 -1.38 8.38 6.11
CA ASN A 91 -0.29 9.15 6.67
C ASN A 91 0.69 8.21 7.40
N PRO A 92 1.92 7.99 6.88
CA PRO A 92 2.92 7.13 7.50
C PRO A 92 3.24 7.48 8.96
N GLY A 93 3.16 8.75 9.33
CA GLY A 93 3.46 9.22 10.69
C GLY A 93 2.29 9.09 11.67
N GLY A 94 1.09 8.82 11.16
CA GLY A 94 -0.15 8.88 11.94
C GLY A 94 -0.91 7.56 12.07
N GLY A 95 -0.92 6.73 11.02
CA GLY A 95 -1.76 5.54 10.98
C GLY A 95 -1.58 4.59 12.17
N LYS A 96 -2.70 4.05 12.66
CA LYS A 96 -2.78 3.21 13.85
C LYS A 96 -2.67 1.72 13.52
N MET A 97 -2.93 1.33 12.27
CA MET A 97 -2.86 -0.07 11.87
C MET A 97 -1.41 -0.60 12.00
N PRO A 98 -1.23 -1.87 12.39
CA PRO A 98 0.09 -2.49 12.42
C PRO A 98 0.80 -2.41 11.07
N THR A 99 0.06 -2.53 9.96
CA THR A 99 0.61 -2.38 8.61
C THR A 99 1.13 -0.98 8.34
N ASN A 100 0.49 0.08 8.83
CA ASN A 100 1.02 1.44 8.74
C ASN A 100 2.33 1.59 9.53
N LYS A 101 2.36 1.10 10.78
CA LYS A 101 3.56 1.15 11.63
C LYS A 101 4.76 0.43 11.01
N LEU A 102 4.53 -0.70 10.37
CA LEU A 102 5.57 -1.45 9.64
C LEU A 102 6.08 -0.70 8.40
N MET A 103 5.25 0.17 7.80
CA MET A 103 5.60 0.93 6.60
C MET A 103 6.18 2.32 6.89
N GLN A 104 6.05 2.81 8.13
CA GLN A 104 6.58 4.09 8.57
C GLN A 104 8.09 4.20 8.33
N GLN A 105 8.86 3.20 8.76
CA GLN A 105 10.32 3.22 8.63
C GLN A 105 10.80 3.09 7.17
N PRO A 106 10.25 2.17 6.34
CA PRO A 106 10.51 2.18 4.91
C PRO A 106 10.21 3.52 4.24
N HIS A 107 9.09 4.16 4.60
CA HIS A 107 8.75 5.48 4.08
C HIS A 107 9.78 6.54 4.47
N THR A 108 10.14 6.64 5.76
CA THR A 108 11.11 7.65 6.21
C THR A 108 12.48 7.48 5.57
N TRP A 109 12.93 6.25 5.36
CA TRP A 109 14.18 5.95 4.65
C TRP A 109 14.15 6.40 3.19
N VAL A 110 13.08 6.07 2.46
CA VAL A 110 12.96 6.49 1.07
C VAL A 110 12.83 8.01 0.98
N ALA A 111 11.97 8.61 1.81
CA ALA A 111 11.76 10.05 1.91
C ALA A 111 13.06 10.81 2.17
N ALA A 112 13.89 10.36 3.12
CA ALA A 112 15.16 10.98 3.44
C ALA A 112 16.17 10.91 2.27
N SER A 113 16.12 9.84 1.48
CA SER A 113 17.05 9.65 0.35
C SER A 113 16.66 10.40 -0.93
N ARG A 114 15.43 10.90 -1.03
CA ARG A 114 14.88 11.45 -2.28
C ARG A 114 14.21 12.82 -2.14
N SER A 115 14.21 13.39 -0.94
CA SER A 115 13.65 14.72 -0.75
C SER A 115 14.49 15.80 -1.43
N TYR A 116 13.84 16.88 -1.83
CA TYR A 116 14.48 18.02 -2.49
C TYR A 116 13.71 19.30 -2.19
N PHE A 117 14.37 20.43 -2.45
CA PHE A 117 13.80 21.76 -2.32
C PHE A 117 13.48 22.32 -3.69
N VAL A 118 12.39 23.09 -3.81
CA VAL A 118 11.97 23.74 -5.07
C VAL A 118 11.77 25.22 -4.82
N ASP A 119 12.33 26.08 -5.68
CA ASP A 119 12.06 27.53 -5.64
C ASP A 119 10.80 27.91 -6.45
N ILE A 120 10.46 29.20 -6.44
CA ILE A 120 9.31 29.74 -7.19
C ILE A 120 9.42 29.54 -8.71
N ASP A 121 10.63 29.39 -9.23
CA ASP A 121 10.92 29.16 -10.65
C ASP A 121 10.88 27.66 -11.01
N GLY A 122 10.61 26.78 -10.03
CA GLY A 122 10.54 25.33 -10.22
C GLY A 122 11.90 24.63 -10.23
N LYS A 123 12.99 25.35 -9.92
CA LYS A 123 14.33 24.78 -9.89
C LYS A 123 14.53 23.97 -8.61
N ARG A 124 15.12 22.78 -8.79
CA ARG A 124 15.32 21.79 -7.74
C ARG A 124 16.70 21.92 -7.10
N TYR A 125 16.75 21.79 -5.78
CA TYR A 125 17.98 21.80 -5.00
C TYR A 125 18.02 20.60 -4.04
N PRO A 126 19.17 19.93 -3.90
CA PRO A 126 19.33 18.83 -2.94
C PRO A 126 19.38 19.33 -1.48
N GLN A 127 19.66 20.62 -1.27
CA GLN A 127 19.73 21.28 0.03
C GLN A 127 19.25 22.72 -0.10
N VAL A 128 18.91 23.36 1.02
CA VAL A 128 18.49 24.77 1.04
C VAL A 128 19.62 25.66 0.51
N PRO A 129 19.41 26.41 -0.58
CA PRO A 129 20.46 27.26 -1.12
C PRO A 129 20.79 28.42 -0.18
N PRO A 130 22.02 28.98 -0.22
CA PRO A 130 22.38 30.14 0.59
C PRO A 130 21.40 31.31 0.38
N GLY A 131 20.97 31.93 1.48
CA GLY A 131 20.03 33.05 1.45
C GLY A 131 18.58 32.68 1.13
N HIS A 132 18.25 31.38 1.07
CA HIS A 132 16.87 30.91 0.98
C HIS A 132 16.38 30.40 2.34
N THR A 133 15.08 30.53 2.57
CA THR A 133 14.39 29.99 3.76
C THR A 133 13.33 28.98 3.32
N ILE A 134 13.12 27.95 4.14
CA ILE A 134 12.04 26.98 3.90
C ILE A 134 10.72 27.65 4.27
N GLY A 135 9.75 27.69 3.36
CA GLY A 135 8.46 28.30 3.62
C GLY A 135 7.44 28.03 2.53
N ASP A 136 6.23 28.50 2.76
CA ASP A 136 5.16 28.44 1.77
C ASP A 136 5.39 29.49 0.68
N ILE A 137 5.71 29.02 -0.54
CA ILE A 137 6.02 29.87 -1.70
C ILE A 137 4.86 30.82 -2.01
N TYR A 138 3.62 30.47 -1.66
CA TYR A 138 2.44 31.28 -1.96
C TYR A 138 2.20 32.44 -0.99
N ASN A 139 2.87 32.47 0.16
CA ASN A 139 2.69 33.52 1.18
C ASN A 139 3.91 34.44 1.31
N ASN A 140 4.46 34.87 0.17
CA ASN A 140 5.71 35.60 0.12
C ASN A 140 5.53 37.10 0.36
N SER A 141 5.31 37.49 1.61
CA SER A 141 5.05 38.88 2.02
C SER A 141 6.32 39.70 2.31
N THR A 142 7.52 39.10 2.34
CA THR A 142 8.73 39.74 2.91
C THR A 142 9.96 39.81 1.99
N GLY A 143 9.82 39.58 0.68
CA GLY A 143 10.95 39.63 -0.26
C GLY A 143 12.03 38.56 0.01
N GLN A 144 11.69 37.55 0.83
CA GLN A 144 12.54 36.41 1.10
C GLN A 144 12.52 35.45 -0.09
N LYS A 145 13.67 34.83 -0.38
CA LYS A 145 13.74 33.75 -1.37
C LYS A 145 13.29 32.47 -0.67
N LEU A 146 12.08 32.03 -0.96
CA LEU A 146 11.49 30.84 -0.35
C LEU A 146 11.78 29.60 -1.20
N VAL A 147 11.99 28.48 -0.52
CA VAL A 147 11.97 27.15 -1.14
C VAL A 147 10.96 26.25 -0.43
N ALA A 148 10.19 25.49 -1.21
CA ALA A 148 9.30 24.45 -0.69
C ALA A 148 10.07 23.14 -0.53
N TYR A 149 9.87 22.45 0.58
CA TYR A 149 10.41 21.11 0.81
C TYR A 149 9.46 20.07 0.23
N HIS A 150 9.95 19.24 -0.68
CA HIS A 150 9.20 18.14 -1.28
C HIS A 150 9.76 16.79 -0.83
N VAL A 151 8.86 15.92 -0.38
CA VAL A 151 9.17 14.54 -0.02
C VAL A 151 8.77 13.63 -1.16
N LEU A 152 9.70 12.76 -1.59
CA LEU A 152 9.39 11.69 -2.55
C LEU A 152 9.66 10.31 -1.94
N PRO A 153 8.77 9.34 -2.17
CA PRO A 153 7.42 9.50 -2.74
C PRO A 153 6.51 10.29 -1.80
N GLU A 154 5.42 10.81 -2.33
CA GLU A 154 4.37 11.42 -1.51
C GLU A 154 3.78 10.37 -0.56
N ALA A 155 3.58 10.76 0.70
CA ALA A 155 3.17 9.86 1.78
C ALA A 155 1.90 9.07 1.42
N GLU A 156 0.88 9.75 0.89
CA GLU A 156 -0.39 9.15 0.50
C GLU A 156 -0.22 8.13 -0.65
N SER A 157 0.55 8.49 -1.67
CA SER A 157 0.86 7.60 -2.80
C SER A 157 1.62 6.35 -2.33
N PHE A 158 2.60 6.52 -1.45
CA PHE A 158 3.36 5.42 -0.87
C PHE A 158 2.46 4.47 -0.08
N MET A 159 1.65 5.02 0.84
CA MET A 159 0.76 4.22 1.66
C MET A 159 -0.33 3.54 0.84
N THR A 160 -0.82 4.18 -0.22
CA THR A 160 -1.74 3.56 -1.18
C THR A 160 -1.18 2.26 -1.76
N VAL A 161 0.05 2.31 -2.30
CA VAL A 161 0.74 1.13 -2.84
C VAL A 161 0.99 0.12 -1.72
N ALA A 162 1.43 0.56 -0.54
CA ALA A 162 1.71 -0.31 0.59
C ALA A 162 0.46 -1.08 1.06
N HIS A 163 -0.67 -0.40 1.22
CA HIS A 163 -1.93 -1.05 1.60
C HIS A 163 -2.41 -2.02 0.53
N CYS A 164 -2.25 -1.70 -0.76
CA CYS A 164 -2.54 -2.63 -1.85
C CYS A 164 -1.72 -3.93 -1.72
N LEU A 165 -0.41 -3.82 -1.47
CA LEU A 165 0.47 -4.96 -1.26
C LEU A 165 0.07 -5.78 -0.03
N TRP A 166 -0.24 -5.12 1.09
CA TRP A 166 -0.72 -5.79 2.31
C TRP A 166 -2.06 -6.50 2.09
N THR A 167 -3.01 -5.91 1.37
CA THR A 167 -4.28 -6.56 1.02
C THR A 167 -4.05 -7.87 0.28
N LEU A 168 -3.15 -7.86 -0.72
CA LEU A 168 -2.84 -9.04 -1.52
C LEU A 168 -2.09 -10.11 -0.71
N LEU A 169 -1.13 -9.70 0.12
CA LEU A 169 -0.39 -10.60 0.98
C LEU A 169 -1.30 -11.29 2.01
N LEU A 170 -2.11 -10.51 2.74
CA LEU A 170 -3.04 -11.04 3.74
C LEU A 170 -4.10 -11.92 3.09
N GLY A 171 -4.65 -11.52 1.94
CA GLY A 171 -5.55 -12.35 1.14
C GLY A 171 -4.89 -13.68 0.75
N TYR A 172 -3.65 -13.67 0.25
CA TYR A 172 -2.93 -14.88 -0.11
C TYR A 172 -2.76 -15.84 1.08
N VAL A 173 -2.36 -15.32 2.24
CA VAL A 173 -2.25 -16.09 3.49
C VAL A 173 -3.61 -16.65 3.91
N GLY A 174 -4.68 -15.84 3.85
CA GLY A 174 -6.05 -16.26 4.15
C GLY A 174 -6.54 -17.40 3.25
N GLY A 175 -6.27 -17.31 1.95
CA GLY A 175 -6.59 -18.37 1.00
C GLY A 175 -5.84 -19.67 1.28
N LYS A 176 -4.54 -19.61 1.57
CA LYS A 176 -3.75 -20.80 1.95
C LYS A 176 -4.27 -21.43 3.25
N TYR A 177 -4.56 -20.61 4.26
CA TYR A 177 -5.09 -21.10 5.53
C TYR A 177 -6.44 -21.80 5.34
N ALA A 178 -7.36 -21.21 4.58
CA ALA A 178 -8.66 -21.83 4.30
C ALA A 178 -8.55 -23.20 3.62
N VAL A 179 -7.64 -23.35 2.64
CA VAL A 179 -7.37 -24.64 2.00
C VAL A 179 -6.82 -25.66 3.00
N TRP A 180 -5.89 -25.24 3.86
CA TRP A 180 -5.34 -26.13 4.88
C TRP A 180 -6.43 -26.67 5.80
N VAL A 181 -7.31 -25.81 6.33
CA VAL A 181 -8.46 -26.23 7.16
C VAL A 181 -9.37 -27.20 6.39
N TYR A 182 -9.73 -26.87 5.15
CA TYR A 182 -10.59 -27.72 4.33
C TYR A 182 -9.99 -29.12 4.07
N THR A 183 -8.71 -29.19 3.71
CA THR A 183 -8.04 -30.48 3.46
C THR A 183 -7.91 -31.32 4.73
N ARG A 184 -7.67 -30.69 5.88
CA ARG A 184 -7.60 -31.40 7.17
C ARG A 184 -8.94 -32.02 7.55
N ASN A 185 -10.03 -31.28 7.40
CA ASN A 185 -11.37 -31.75 7.76
C ASN A 185 -11.87 -32.86 6.82
N LYS A 186 -11.49 -32.81 5.53
CA LYS A 186 -11.84 -33.87 4.58
C LYS A 186 -11.18 -35.21 4.93
N ASN A 187 -9.96 -35.18 5.45
CA ASN A 187 -9.23 -36.40 5.83
C ASN A 187 -9.74 -37.04 7.14
N THR A 188 -10.59 -36.35 7.89
CA THR A 188 -11.14 -36.84 9.17
C THR A 188 -12.59 -37.31 9.08
N ALA A 189 -13.25 -37.15 7.93
CA ALA A 189 -14.61 -37.61 7.74
C ALA A 189 -14.61 -39.14 7.45
N PRO A 190 -15.34 -39.96 8.22
CA PRO A 190 -15.52 -41.38 7.89
C PRO A 190 -16.27 -41.51 6.56
N GLU A 191 -15.82 -42.44 5.70
CA GLU A 191 -16.48 -42.79 4.44
C GLU A 191 -17.83 -43.48 4.65
#